data_AF-A0AAU5QTZ3-F1
#
_entry.id   AF-A0AAU5QTZ3-F1
#
_cell.length_a   1.000
_cell.length_b   1.000
_cell.length_c   1.000
_cell.angle_alpha   90.00
_cell.angle_beta   90.00
_cell.angle_gamma   90.00
#
_symmetry.space_group_name_H-M   'P 1'
#
loop_
_entity.id
_entity.type
_entity.pdbx_description
1 polymer ?
#
loop_
_entity_poly.entity_id
_entity_poly.type
_entity_poly.pdbx_seq_one_letter_code
_entity_poly.pdbx_strand_id
1 'polypeptide(L)'
;MELTPIPSDLTTLYWVISEVSLPDVGNGYFIHSASTVAEHFQQYGSVQIDDEPPALVFASDGGGQLFAVTGSGRVWRSTTASWFHDFEVCAASIQEFLEHIGRMAAGQD
;
A
#
# COMPACT_ATOMS: atom_id res chain seq x y z
N MET A 1 19.94 -6.60 -13.96
CA MET A 1 18.64 -6.04 -13.55
C MET A 1 18.14 -6.94 -12.44
N GLU A 2 18.26 -6.49 -11.20
CA GLU A 2 17.78 -7.24 -10.04
C GLU A 2 16.26 -7.05 -10.00
N LEU A 3 15.50 -8.11 -10.21
CA LEU A 3 14.05 -8.06 -10.10
C LEU A 3 13.73 -7.95 -8.62
N THR A 4 13.20 -6.83 -8.17
CA THR A 4 12.66 -6.73 -6.81
C THR A 4 11.53 -7.75 -6.70
N PRO A 5 11.65 -8.79 -5.85
CA PRO A 5 10.60 -9.79 -5.74
C PRO A 5 9.33 -9.12 -5.21
N ILE A 6 8.19 -9.40 -5.85
CA ILE A 6 6.89 -8.94 -5.35
C ILE A 6 6.65 -9.63 -4.00
N PRO A 7 6.27 -8.91 -2.95
CA PRO A 7 5.91 -9.53 -1.67
C PRO A 7 4.83 -10.60 -1.85
N SER A 8 5.02 -11.77 -1.23
CA SER A 8 4.10 -12.91 -1.33
C SER A 8 2.66 -12.55 -0.94
N ASP A 9 2.54 -11.68 0.05
CA ASP A 9 1.26 -11.26 0.63
C ASP A 9 0.49 -10.37 -0.35
N LEU A 10 1.21 -9.54 -1.11
CA LEU A 10 0.62 -8.70 -2.15
C LEU A 10 0.14 -9.55 -3.34
N THR A 11 0.89 -10.59 -3.70
CA THR A 11 0.46 -11.54 -4.72
C THR A 11 -0.80 -12.30 -4.29
N THR A 12 -0.87 -12.70 -3.02
CA THR A 12 -2.05 -13.34 -2.42
C THR A 12 -3.25 -12.41 -2.41
N LEU A 13 -3.05 -11.13 -2.07
CA LEU A 13 -4.09 -10.12 -2.10
C LEU A 13 -4.72 -10.00 -3.49
N TYR A 14 -3.91 -9.88 -4.54
CA TYR A 14 -4.40 -9.75 -5.91
C TYR A 14 -5.11 -11.00 -6.42
N TRP A 15 -4.73 -12.18 -5.92
CA TRP A 15 -5.44 -13.41 -6.23
C TRP A 15 -6.87 -13.44 -5.67
N VAL A 16 -7.11 -12.81 -4.52
CA VAL A 16 -8.40 -12.89 -3.80
C VAL A 16 -9.29 -11.69 -4.06
N ILE A 17 -8.75 -10.47 -3.97
CA ILE A 17 -9.53 -9.23 -3.91
C ILE A 17 -9.37 -8.40 -5.20
N SER A 18 -8.25 -8.54 -5.91
CA SER A 18 -7.87 -7.76 -7.11
C SER A 18 -7.71 -6.25 -6.86
N GLU A 19 -8.74 -5.55 -6.40
CA GLU A 19 -8.74 -4.14 -6.04
C GLU A 19 -9.84 -3.84 -5.01
N VAL A 20 -9.72 -2.74 -4.28
CA VAL A 20 -10.73 -2.27 -3.31
C VAL A 20 -10.96 -0.79 -3.50
N SER A 21 -12.22 -0.37 -3.46
CA SER A 21 -12.63 1.02 -3.44
C SER A 21 -13.60 1.26 -2.28
N LEU A 22 -13.17 2.02 -1.28
CA LEU A 22 -13.93 2.35 -0.08
C LEU A 22 -13.93 3.88 0.11
N PRO A 23 -14.65 4.64 -0.74
CA PRO A 23 -14.62 6.10 -0.71
C PRO A 23 -15.25 6.68 0.57
N ASP A 24 -16.15 5.93 1.23
CA ASP A 24 -16.91 6.39 2.39
C ASP A 24 -16.21 6.13 3.74
N VAL A 25 -15.02 5.52 3.74
CA VAL A 25 -14.29 5.12 4.96
C VAL A 25 -13.20 6.14 5.26
N GLY A 26 -13.38 6.97 6.30
CA GLY A 26 -12.40 8.00 6.66
C GLY A 26 -12.18 9.01 5.53
N ASN A 27 -10.94 9.16 5.05
CA ASN A 27 -10.61 9.95 3.86
C ASN A 27 -10.85 9.20 2.53
N GLY A 28 -11.41 8.00 2.59
CA GLY A 28 -11.51 7.05 1.49
C GLY A 28 -10.24 6.18 1.39
N TYR A 29 -10.39 4.89 1.10
CA TYR A 29 -9.27 3.96 0.91
C TYR A 29 -9.39 3.22 -0.42
N PHE A 30 -8.27 3.13 -1.13
CA PHE A 30 -8.19 2.52 -2.46
C PHE A 30 -7.01 1.55 -2.53
N ILE A 31 -7.30 0.26 -2.71
CA ILE A 31 -6.28 -0.74 -3.07
C ILE A 31 -6.27 -0.83 -4.57
N HIS A 32 -5.14 -0.48 -5.18
CA HIS A 32 -5.03 -0.41 -6.63
C HIS A 32 -4.94 -1.81 -7.24
N SER A 33 -5.42 -1.96 -8.48
CA SER A 33 -5.20 -3.19 -9.25
C SER A 33 -3.70 -3.46 -9.48
N ALA A 34 -3.34 -4.73 -9.69
CA ALA A 34 -1.97 -5.10 -10.03
C ALA A 34 -1.44 -4.38 -11.29
N SER A 35 -2.29 -4.14 -12.29
CA SER A 35 -1.96 -3.34 -13.48
C SER A 35 -1.61 -1.91 -13.12
N THR A 36 -2.43 -1.25 -12.31
CA THR A 36 -2.19 0.12 -11.85
C THR A 36 -0.90 0.21 -11.05
N VAL A 37 -0.63 -0.78 -10.17
CA VAL A 37 0.64 -0.83 -9.43
C VAL A 37 1.84 -1.03 -10.35
N ALA A 38 1.73 -1.86 -11.37
CA ALA A 38 2.80 -2.04 -12.36
C ALA A 38 3.05 -0.78 -13.19
N GLU A 39 1.99 -0.04 -13.55
CA GLU A 39 2.09 1.26 -14.22
C GLU A 39 2.76 2.31 -13.33
N HIS A 40 2.31 2.42 -12.07
CA HIS A 40 2.92 3.34 -11.11
C HIS A 40 4.39 3.00 -10.84
N PHE A 41 4.74 1.71 -10.74
CA PHE A 41 6.13 1.29 -10.58
C PHE A 41 6.99 1.67 -11.80
N GLN A 42 6.46 1.54 -13.02
CA GLN A 42 7.18 2.00 -14.22
C GLN A 42 7.37 3.51 -14.26
N GLN A 43 6.38 4.26 -13.78
CA GLN A 43 6.40 5.72 -13.82
C GLN A 43 7.25 6.34 -12.71
N TYR A 44 7.17 5.81 -11.49
CA TYR A 44 7.74 6.43 -10.29
C TYR A 44 8.78 5.56 -9.58
N GLY A 45 8.86 4.26 -9.90
CA GLY A 45 9.77 3.32 -9.26
C GLY A 45 9.33 2.89 -7.85
N SER A 46 10.17 2.09 -7.20
CA SER A 46 10.01 1.73 -5.79
C SER A 46 10.37 2.89 -4.86
N VAL A 47 9.62 3.01 -3.77
CA VAL A 47 9.94 3.94 -2.68
C VAL A 47 11.13 3.39 -1.90
N GLN A 48 12.09 4.26 -1.59
CA GLN A 48 13.21 3.93 -0.71
C GLN A 48 12.83 4.32 0.72
N ILE A 49 13.01 3.39 1.65
CA ILE A 49 12.75 3.58 3.07
C ILE A 49 14.02 3.18 3.79
N ASP A 50 14.48 4.01 4.72
CA ASP A 50 15.70 3.76 5.47
C ASP A 50 15.61 2.41 6.21
N ASP A 51 16.70 1.63 6.12
CA ASP A 51 16.82 0.29 6.72
C ASP A 51 15.80 -0.77 6.24
N GLU A 52 15.08 -0.52 5.15
CA GLU A 52 14.15 -1.47 4.54
C GLU A 52 14.51 -1.81 3.08
N PRO A 53 14.12 -3.00 2.60
CA PRO A 53 14.10 -3.27 1.17
C PRO A 53 13.20 -2.27 0.42
N PRO A 54 13.46 -2.02 -0.88
CA PRO A 54 12.60 -1.15 -1.69
C PRO A 54 11.12 -1.51 -1.58
N ALA A 55 10.29 -0.50 -1.36
CA ALA A 55 8.86 -0.67 -1.15
C ALA A 55 8.06 -0.42 -2.43
N LEU A 56 6.97 -1.16 -2.59
CA LEU A 56 6.04 -1.01 -3.69
C LEU A 56 4.76 -0.33 -3.21
N VAL A 57 4.42 0.82 -3.79
CA VAL A 57 3.15 1.50 -3.50
C VAL A 57 2.01 0.70 -4.11
N PHE A 58 1.02 0.33 -3.30
CA PHE A 58 -0.08 -0.53 -3.71
C PHE A 58 -1.47 0.05 -3.40
N ALA A 59 -1.53 1.08 -2.56
CA ALA A 59 -2.79 1.70 -2.17
C ALA A 59 -2.63 3.21 -1.95
N SER A 60 -3.75 3.91 -1.93
CA SER A 60 -3.83 5.32 -1.58
C SER A 60 -5.10 5.63 -0.78
N ASP A 61 -5.13 6.82 -0.17
CA ASP A 61 -6.35 7.41 0.40
C ASP A 61 -6.90 8.56 -0.47
N GLY A 62 -8.12 9.02 -0.20
CA GLY A 62 -8.70 10.16 -0.93
C GLY A 62 -8.06 11.52 -0.60
N GLY A 63 -7.20 11.58 0.41
CA GLY A 63 -6.34 12.73 0.72
C GLY A 63 -5.04 12.76 -0.08
N GLY A 64 -4.76 11.71 -0.87
CA GLY A 64 -3.56 11.56 -1.69
C GLY A 64 -2.36 10.94 -0.97
N GLN A 65 -2.54 10.46 0.27
CA GLN A 65 -1.51 9.66 0.91
C GLN A 65 -1.38 8.29 0.25
N LEU A 66 -0.17 7.77 0.29
CA LEU A 66 0.22 6.53 -0.37
C LEU A 66 0.58 5.49 0.67
N PHE A 67 0.28 4.24 0.36
CA PHE A 67 0.66 3.09 1.16
C PHE A 67 1.56 2.16 0.35
N ALA A 68 2.72 1.83 0.92
CA ALA A 68 3.73 0.99 0.31
C ALA A 68 4.00 -0.25 1.16
N VAL A 69 4.31 -1.36 0.50
CA VAL A 69 4.71 -2.61 1.17
C VAL A 69 6.15 -2.95 0.81
N THR A 70 6.97 -3.26 1.82
CA THR A 70 8.37 -3.68 1.61
C THR A 70 8.46 -5.19 1.47
N GLY A 71 9.64 -5.70 1.08
CA GLY A 71 9.92 -7.14 1.06
C GLY A 71 9.77 -7.83 2.42
N SER A 72 9.75 -7.08 3.54
CA SER A 72 9.49 -7.61 4.88
C SER A 72 8.00 -7.82 5.17
N GLY A 73 7.10 -7.34 4.29
CA GLY A 73 5.65 -7.42 4.46
C GLY A 73 5.04 -6.25 5.23
N ARG A 74 5.85 -5.41 5.86
CA ARG A 74 5.40 -4.19 6.56
C ARG A 74 4.75 -3.21 5.60
N VAL A 75 3.70 -2.53 6.07
CA VAL A 75 3.01 -1.46 5.34
C VAL A 75 3.41 -0.11 5.92
N TRP A 76 3.76 0.78 5.01
CA TRP A 76 4.26 2.11 5.27
C TRP A 76 3.35 3.14 4.61
N ARG A 77 3.10 4.25 5.29
CA ARG A 77 2.27 5.37 4.83
C ARG A 77 3.14 6.58 4.54
N SER A 78 2.89 7.28 3.44
CA SER A 78 3.58 8.53 3.15
C SER A 78 3.20 9.63 4.16
N THR A 79 4.20 10.36 4.65
CA THR A 79 4.02 11.48 5.58
C THR A 79 3.28 12.66 4.95
N THR A 80 3.33 12.78 3.62
CA THR A 80 2.61 13.77 2.82
C THR A 80 1.94 13.10 1.62
N ALA A 81 1.09 13.83 0.90
CA ALA A 81 0.48 13.37 -0.36
C ALA A 81 1.51 13.40 -1.51
N SER A 82 2.58 12.61 -1.39
CA SER A 82 3.72 12.63 -2.30
C SER A 82 4.44 11.30 -2.33
N TRP A 83 4.86 10.90 -3.54
CA TRP A 83 5.66 9.70 -3.78
C TRP A 83 7.10 9.81 -3.28
N PHE A 84 7.62 11.04 -3.16
CA PHE A 84 9.05 11.31 -2.96
C PHE A 84 9.39 11.83 -1.56
N HIS A 85 8.43 11.80 -0.65
CA HIS A 85 8.63 12.16 0.76
C HIS A 85 8.76 10.91 1.62
N ASP A 86 9.07 11.14 2.89
CA ASP A 86 9.27 10.08 3.88
C ASP A 86 8.01 9.26 4.11
N PHE A 87 8.22 8.01 4.53
CA PHE A 87 7.18 7.07 4.89
C PHE A 87 7.35 6.64 6.35
N GLU A 88 6.24 6.39 7.03
CA GLU A 88 6.19 5.89 8.40
C GLU A 88 5.46 4.53 8.45
N VAL A 89 5.87 3.63 9.35
CA VAL A 89 5.19 2.35 9.54
C VAL A 89 3.76 2.60 10.00
N CYS A 90 2.77 2.02 9.31
CA CYS A 90 1.37 2.09 9.72
C CYS A 90 0.73 0.72 9.99
N ALA A 91 1.32 -0.37 9.51
CA ALA A 91 0.93 -1.73 9.88
C ALA A 91 2.10 -2.71 9.75
N ALA A 92 2.11 -3.76 10.58
CA ALA A 92 3.11 -4.82 10.51
C ALA A 92 2.90 -5.74 9.30
N SER A 93 1.71 -5.76 8.70
CA SER A 93 1.38 -6.57 7.52
C SER A 93 0.25 -5.99 6.66
N ILE A 94 0.13 -6.45 5.42
CA ILE A 94 -1.05 -6.17 4.57
C ILE A 94 -2.34 -6.66 5.24
N GLN A 95 -2.30 -7.81 5.92
CA GLN A 95 -3.47 -8.32 6.64
C GLN A 95 -3.94 -7.35 7.73
N GLU A 96 -3.02 -6.90 8.59
CA GLU A 96 -3.35 -5.95 9.66
C GLU A 96 -3.89 -4.63 9.10
N PHE A 97 -3.31 -4.14 8.00
CA PHE A 97 -3.81 -2.97 7.29
C PHE A 97 -5.25 -3.16 6.80
N LEU A 98 -5.57 -4.31 6.20
CA LEU A 98 -6.92 -4.63 5.74
C LEU A 98 -7.92 -4.79 6.90
N GLU A 99 -7.50 -5.42 8.00
CA GLU A 99 -8.31 -5.56 9.20
C GLU A 99 -8.63 -4.20 9.82
N HIS A 100 -7.66 -3.26 9.81
CA HIS A 100 -7.90 -1.89 10.26
C HIS A 100 -8.94 -1.18 9.40
N ILE A 101 -8.77 -1.19 8.07
CA ILE A 101 -9.75 -0.59 7.15
C ILE A 101 -11.14 -1.26 7.29
N GLY A 102 -11.18 -2.58 7.45
CA GLY A 102 -12.42 -3.33 7.64
C GLY A 102 -13.16 -2.96 8.92
N ARG A 103 -12.45 -2.70 10.02
CA ARG A 103 -13.05 -2.20 11.27
C ARG A 103 -13.63 -0.81 11.13
N MET A 104 -12.90 0.10 10.48
CA MET A 104 -13.40 1.45 10.19
C MET A 104 -14.66 1.40 9.31
N ALA A 105 -14.65 0.56 8.27
CA ALA A 105 -15.80 0.36 7.39
C ALA A 105 -17.03 -0.20 8.13
N ALA A 106 -16.81 -1.00 9.17
CA ALA A 106 -17.86 -1.54 10.03
C ALA A 106 -18.35 -0.54 11.12
N GLY A 107 -17.75 0.65 11.22
CA GLY A 107 -18.06 1.65 12.25
C GLY A 107 -17.60 1.24 13.66
N GLN A 108 -16.54 0.42 13.75
CA GLN A 108 -15.96 -0.07 15.00
C GLN A 108 -14.62 0.63 15.27
N ASP A 109 -14.67 1.92 15.62
CA ASP A 109 -13.53 2.68 16.17
C ASP A 109 -13.67 2.86 17.68
#